data_AF-A0A7C6HIY6-F1
#
_entry.id   AF-A0A7C6HIY6-F1
#
_cell.length_a   1.000
_cell.length_b   1.000
_cell.length_c   1.000
_cell.angle_alpha   90.00
_cell.angle_beta   90.00
_cell.angle_gamma   90.00
#
_symmetry.space_group_name_H-M   'P 1'
#
loop_
_entity.id
_entity.type
_entity.pdbx_description
1 polymer ?
#
loop_
_entity_poly.entity_id
_entity_poly.type
_entity_poly.pdbx_seq_one_letter_code
_entity_poly.pdbx_strand_id
1 'polypeptide(L)'
;MLTRHQMNNRENIFIMDMDKLVPSNHLVRKIDKAIDFSFIYDIVENFYADDMGRPSIDPVILFKIVFIQYLFNIRSMRRTIEEIEVNAAYRWFLGYDFNDVVPHFSTFGKNYVRRFEGTSVFEEIFNTIYIKL
;
A
#
# COMPACT_ATOMS: atom_id res chain seq x y z
N MET A 1 23.85 -31.24 18.13
CA MET A 1 23.13 -32.26 17.32
C MET A 1 22.62 -31.59 16.06
N LEU A 2 22.70 -32.28 14.90
CA LEU A 2 22.17 -31.78 13.63
C LEU A 2 20.67 -32.10 13.53
N THR A 3 19.82 -31.08 13.47
CA THR A 3 18.38 -31.25 13.21
C THR A 3 18.13 -31.12 11.72
N ARG A 4 17.50 -32.13 11.10
CA ARG A 4 17.09 -32.09 9.69
C ARG A 4 15.63 -31.70 9.57
N HIS A 5 15.31 -30.82 8.62
CA HIS A 5 13.94 -30.43 8.31
C HIS A 5 13.23 -31.60 7.60
N GLN A 6 12.26 -32.24 8.27
CA GLN A 6 11.63 -33.48 7.78
C GLN A 6 10.30 -33.24 7.04
N MET A 7 9.61 -32.12 7.26
CA MET A 7 8.27 -31.87 6.70
C MET A 7 8.25 -30.62 5.82
N ASN A 8 7.81 -30.75 4.57
CA ASN A 8 7.61 -29.64 3.66
C ASN A 8 6.13 -29.22 3.65
N ASN A 9 5.83 -28.02 4.13
CA ASN A 9 4.45 -27.52 4.28
C ASN A 9 4.01 -26.56 3.15
N ARG A 10 4.74 -26.50 2.02
CA ARG A 10 4.51 -25.52 0.95
C ARG A 10 3.14 -25.62 0.26
N GLU A 11 2.52 -26.80 0.28
CA GLU A 11 1.23 -27.07 -0.39
C GLU A 11 0.05 -27.10 0.59
N ASN A 12 0.28 -26.80 1.86
CA ASN A 12 -0.76 -26.85 2.88
C ASN A 12 -1.70 -25.64 2.74
N ILE A 13 -3.00 -25.91 2.81
CA ILE A 13 -4.03 -24.89 2.98
C ILE A 13 -4.17 -24.60 4.49
N PHE A 14 -4.17 -23.33 4.87
CA PHE A 14 -4.34 -22.90 6.25
C PHE A 14 -5.23 -21.65 6.33
N ILE A 15 -5.89 -21.48 7.47
CA ILE A 15 -6.62 -20.24 7.80
C ILE A 15 -5.67 -19.35 8.60
N MET A 16 -5.63 -18.07 8.25
CA MET A 16 -4.69 -17.12 8.83
C MET A 16 -5.33 -15.76 9.06
N ASP A 17 -4.86 -15.10 10.11
CA ASP A 17 -5.17 -13.71 10.43
C ASP A 17 -4.01 -12.83 9.94
N MET A 18 -4.31 -11.94 8.99
CA MET A 18 -3.31 -11.01 8.42
C MET A 18 -2.65 -10.14 9.50
N ASP A 19 -3.39 -9.79 10.56
CA ASP A 19 -2.84 -8.97 11.64
C ASP A 19 -1.73 -9.74 12.40
N LYS A 20 -1.86 -11.06 12.55
CA LYS A 20 -0.83 -11.86 13.24
C LYS A 20 0.43 -12.10 12.42
N LEU A 21 0.41 -11.85 11.11
CA LEU A 21 1.59 -12.02 10.25
C LEU A 21 2.62 -10.90 10.40
N VAL A 22 2.17 -9.71 10.81
CA VAL A 22 3.02 -8.53 10.86
C VAL A 22 3.45 -8.28 12.30
N PRO A 23 4.76 -8.40 12.62
CA PRO A 23 5.25 -8.15 13.97
C PRO A 23 4.82 -6.79 14.49
N SER A 24 4.42 -6.71 15.77
CA SER A 24 3.93 -5.47 16.40
C SER A 24 4.92 -4.31 16.33
N ASN A 25 6.22 -4.61 16.27
CA ASN A 25 7.32 -3.63 16.16
C ASN A 25 7.73 -3.30 14.71
N HIS A 26 7.07 -3.87 13.70
CA HIS A 26 7.37 -3.62 12.29
C HIS A 26 7.10 -2.14 11.91
N LEU A 27 7.90 -1.60 10.98
CA LEU A 27 7.83 -0.19 10.60
C LEU A 27 6.44 0.22 10.09
N VAL A 28 5.82 -0.58 9.24
CA VAL A 28 4.48 -0.28 8.69
C VAL A 28 3.42 -0.09 9.78
N ARG A 29 3.50 -0.84 10.90
CA ARG A 29 2.57 -0.68 12.02
C ARG A 29 2.78 0.62 12.77
N LYS A 30 4.04 1.04 12.92
CA LYS A 30 4.37 2.33 13.53
C LYS A 30 3.81 3.49 12.68
N ILE A 31 3.92 3.37 11.36
CA ILE A 31 3.44 4.37 10.41
C ILE A 31 1.91 4.42 10.40
N ASP A 32 1.25 3.26 10.28
CA ASP A 32 -0.21 3.16 10.29
C ASP A 32 -0.81 3.70 11.60
N LYS A 33 -0.12 3.51 12.73
CA LYS A 33 -0.50 4.12 14.01
C LYS A 33 -0.27 5.64 14.07
N ALA A 34 0.77 6.13 13.41
CA ALA A 34 1.18 7.53 13.48
C ALA A 34 0.41 8.43 12.51
N ILE A 35 -0.06 7.87 11.39
CA ILE A 35 -0.70 8.61 10.31
C ILE A 35 -2.04 7.95 10.01
N ASP A 36 -3.11 8.65 10.35
CA ASP A 36 -4.41 8.39 9.72
C ASP A 36 -4.37 8.94 8.30
N PHE A 37 -4.51 8.08 7.28
CA PHE A 37 -4.45 8.46 5.87
C PHE A 37 -5.80 8.96 5.31
N SER A 38 -6.88 8.93 6.10
CA SER A 38 -8.22 9.34 5.67
C SER A 38 -8.29 10.77 5.12
N PHE A 39 -7.44 11.68 5.61
CA PHE A 39 -7.36 13.07 5.13
C PHE A 39 -7.04 13.18 3.63
N ILE A 40 -6.47 12.14 3.01
CA ILE A 40 -6.19 12.14 1.57
C ILE A 40 -7.49 12.25 0.79
N TYR A 41 -8.59 11.66 1.26
CA TYR A 41 -9.88 11.75 0.59
C TYR A 41 -10.32 13.19 0.41
N ASP A 42 -10.22 14.00 1.46
CA ASP A 42 -10.58 15.42 1.42
C ASP A 42 -9.72 16.22 0.41
N ILE A 43 -8.43 15.91 0.34
CA ILE A 43 -7.50 16.59 -0.60
C ILE A 43 -7.83 16.24 -2.04
N VAL A 44 -8.19 14.98 -2.32
CA VAL A 44 -8.34 14.50 -3.69
C VAL A 44 -9.78 14.51 -4.19
N GLU A 45 -10.77 14.82 -3.36
CA GLU A 45 -12.20 14.73 -3.67
C GLU A 45 -12.55 15.34 -5.03
N ASN A 46 -12.10 16.57 -5.30
CA ASN A 46 -12.36 17.29 -6.54
C ASN A 46 -11.74 16.68 -7.82
N PHE A 47 -10.89 15.65 -7.69
CA PHE A 47 -10.26 14.94 -8.81
C PHE A 47 -10.94 13.60 -9.13
N TYR A 48 -11.97 13.22 -8.37
CA TYR A 48 -12.76 12.02 -8.58
C TYR A 48 -14.21 12.41 -8.90
N ALA A 49 -14.86 11.60 -9.73
CA ALA A 49 -16.28 11.75 -10.03
C ALA A 49 -17.07 10.80 -9.13
N ASP A 50 -18.19 11.26 -8.59
CA ASP A 50 -18.95 10.52 -7.58
C ASP A 50 -19.47 9.16 -8.08
N ASP A 51 -20.04 9.10 -9.29
CA ASP A 51 -20.82 7.91 -9.71
C ASP A 51 -20.67 7.49 -11.18
N MET A 52 -19.71 8.06 -11.93
CA MET A 52 -19.60 7.82 -13.38
C MET A 52 -18.30 7.12 -13.78
N GLY A 53 -18.41 5.86 -14.22
CA GLY A 53 -17.35 5.12 -14.89
C GLY A 53 -16.82 3.90 -14.14
N ARG A 54 -15.65 3.39 -14.57
CA ARG A 54 -14.99 2.27 -13.89
C ARG A 54 -14.37 2.78 -12.58
N PRO A 55 -14.62 2.11 -11.44
CA PRO A 55 -13.99 2.45 -10.18
C PRO A 55 -12.47 2.51 -10.34
N SER A 56 -11.89 3.61 -9.87
CA SER A 56 -10.43 3.72 -9.81
C SER A 56 -9.88 2.93 -8.64
N ILE A 57 -8.55 2.81 -8.60
CA ILE A 57 -7.87 2.45 -7.36
C ILE A 57 -8.23 3.48 -6.29
N ASP A 58 -8.45 3.01 -5.07
CA ASP A 58 -8.63 3.88 -3.92
C ASP A 58 -7.42 4.83 -3.77
N PRO A 59 -7.64 6.14 -3.59
CA PRO A 59 -6.56 7.11 -3.50
C PRO A 59 -5.64 6.88 -2.28
N VAL A 60 -6.18 6.52 -1.12
CA VAL A 60 -5.36 6.20 0.06
C VAL A 60 -4.43 5.02 -0.24
N ILE A 61 -4.94 3.96 -0.86
CA ILE A 61 -4.11 2.82 -1.31
C ILE A 61 -3.05 3.27 -2.30
N LEU A 62 -3.41 4.08 -3.30
CA LEU A 62 -2.46 4.59 -4.28
C LEU A 62 -1.28 5.31 -3.61
N PHE A 63 -1.56 6.20 -2.66
CA PHE A 63 -0.52 6.89 -1.91
C PHE A 63 0.25 5.93 -1.00
N LYS A 64 -0.40 5.02 -0.28
CA LYS A 64 0.28 4.03 0.55
C LYS A 64 1.26 3.15 -0.25
N ILE A 65 0.96 2.81 -1.51
CA ILE A 65 1.90 2.10 -2.41
C ILE A 65 3.15 2.95 -2.68
N VAL A 66 2.99 4.26 -2.92
CA VAL A 66 4.12 5.19 -3.07
C VAL A 66 4.93 5.25 -1.78
N PHE A 67 4.28 5.34 -0.63
CA PHE A 67 4.95 5.29 0.67
C PHE A 67 5.78 4.02 0.82
N ILE A 68 5.23 2.84 0.50
CA ILE A 68 6.00 1.57 0.54
C ILE A 68 7.24 1.68 -0.35
N GLN A 69 7.10 2.20 -1.57
CA GLN A 69 8.23 2.37 -2.48
C GLN A 69 9.37 3.19 -1.84
N TYR A 70 9.04 4.37 -1.30
CA TYR A 70 10.05 5.28 -0.72
C TYR A 70 10.61 4.77 0.61
N LEU A 71 9.75 4.32 1.53
CA LEU A 71 10.15 3.87 2.88
C LEU A 71 11.07 2.65 2.85
N PHE A 72 10.84 1.74 1.91
CA PHE A 72 11.63 0.51 1.77
C PHE A 72 12.64 0.60 0.62
N ASN A 73 12.85 1.80 0.06
CA ASN A 73 13.85 2.09 -0.97
C ASN A 73 13.77 1.15 -2.20
N ILE A 74 12.55 0.96 -2.72
CA ILE A 74 12.27 0.08 -3.87
C ILE A 74 12.45 0.86 -5.17
N ARG A 75 13.33 0.38 -6.05
CA ARG A 75 13.85 1.13 -7.20
C ARG A 75 12.83 1.45 -8.30
N SER A 76 11.69 0.76 -8.35
CA SER A 76 10.68 1.02 -9.39
C SER A 76 9.29 0.59 -8.94
N MET A 77 8.26 1.26 -9.46
CA MET A 77 6.87 0.91 -9.19
C MET A 77 6.52 -0.51 -9.62
N ARG A 78 7.09 -1.02 -10.72
CA ARG A 78 6.91 -2.43 -11.11
C ARG A 78 7.41 -3.36 -10.02
N ARG A 79 8.62 -3.10 -9.49
CA ARG A 79 9.17 -3.89 -8.39
C ARG A 79 8.33 -3.71 -7.11
N THR A 80 7.82 -2.51 -6.83
CA THR A 80 6.95 -2.27 -5.68
C THR A 80 5.71 -3.16 -5.73
N ILE A 81 5.05 -3.24 -6.89
CA ILE A 81 3.89 -4.12 -7.08
C ILE A 81 4.27 -5.61 -6.90
N GLU A 82 5.37 -6.06 -7.51
CA GLU A 82 5.87 -7.44 -7.32
C GLU A 82 6.13 -7.78 -5.84
N GLU A 83 6.66 -6.83 -5.07
CA GLU A 83 6.88 -7.02 -3.64
C GLU A 83 5.56 -7.06 -2.86
N ILE A 84 4.57 -6.21 -3.20
CA ILE A 84 3.24 -6.24 -2.58
C ILE A 84 2.53 -7.58 -2.86
N GLU A 85 2.73 -8.19 -4.03
CA GLU A 85 2.15 -9.49 -4.38
C GLU A 85 2.61 -10.65 -3.47
N VAL A 86 3.70 -10.51 -2.73
CA VAL A 86 4.26 -11.60 -1.91
C VAL A 86 4.53 -11.21 -0.45
N ASN A 87 4.58 -9.92 -0.14
CA ASN A 87 4.94 -9.42 1.18
C ASN A 87 3.71 -9.13 2.04
N ALA A 88 3.52 -9.96 3.07
CA ALA A 88 2.40 -9.83 4.01
C ALA A 88 2.35 -8.48 4.73
N ALA A 89 3.50 -7.88 5.06
CA ALA A 89 3.52 -6.59 5.77
C ALA A 89 3.08 -5.43 4.86
N TYR A 90 3.41 -5.50 3.57
CA TYR A 90 2.98 -4.50 2.60
C TYR A 90 1.49 -4.62 2.32
N ARG A 91 0.97 -5.84 2.13
CA ARG A 91 -0.47 -6.08 2.02
C ARG A 91 -1.24 -5.62 3.24
N TRP A 92 -0.78 -5.99 4.43
CA TRP A 92 -1.39 -5.55 5.69
C TRP A 92 -1.45 -4.01 5.79
N PHE A 93 -0.38 -3.31 5.39
CA PHE A 93 -0.37 -1.84 5.40
C PHE A 93 -1.39 -1.23 4.44
N LEU A 94 -1.66 -1.91 3.32
CA LEU A 94 -2.69 -1.55 2.35
C LEU A 94 -4.10 -2.02 2.78
N GLY A 95 -4.25 -2.72 3.90
CA GLY A 95 -5.52 -3.33 4.28
C GLY A 95 -5.93 -4.49 3.37
N TYR A 96 -4.98 -5.10 2.67
CA TYR A 96 -5.20 -6.23 1.77
C TYR A 96 -4.89 -7.56 2.44
N ASP A 97 -5.66 -8.58 2.10
CA ASP A 97 -5.28 -9.98 2.28
C ASP A 97 -4.60 -10.53 1.01
N PHE A 98 -4.32 -11.84 0.99
CA PHE A 98 -3.68 -12.49 -0.16
C PHE A 98 -4.63 -12.80 -1.33
N ASN A 99 -5.94 -12.69 -1.12
CA ASN A 99 -6.97 -12.82 -2.16
C ASN A 99 -7.22 -11.49 -2.89
N ASP A 100 -6.94 -10.37 -2.23
CA ASP A 100 -7.05 -9.04 -2.84
C ASP A 100 -6.09 -8.86 -4.02
N VAL A 101 -6.65 -8.33 -5.10
CA VAL A 101 -5.92 -8.08 -6.35
C VAL A 101 -5.07 -6.83 -6.20
N VAL A 102 -3.77 -6.99 -6.39
CA VAL A 102 -2.83 -5.87 -6.39
C VAL A 102 -2.97 -5.09 -7.71
N PRO A 103 -3.05 -3.75 -7.67
CA PRO A 103 -3.11 -2.93 -8.88
C PRO A 103 -1.90 -3.15 -9.79
N HIS A 104 -2.14 -3.21 -11.10
CA HIS A 104 -1.05 -3.28 -12.07
C HIS A 104 -0.16 -2.02 -12.00
N PHE A 105 1.16 -2.15 -12.17
CA PHE A 105 2.12 -1.05 -11.98
C PHE A 105 1.85 0.19 -12.85
N SER A 106 1.27 0.01 -14.05
CA SER A 106 0.91 1.12 -14.94
C SER A 106 -0.28 1.94 -14.45
N THR A 107 -1.06 1.42 -13.50
CA THR A 107 -2.17 2.13 -12.85
C THR A 107 -1.66 3.37 -12.14
N PHE A 108 -0.49 3.31 -11.49
CA PHE A 108 0.11 4.48 -10.84
C PHE A 108 0.39 5.59 -11.86
N GLY A 109 1.19 5.30 -12.89
CA GLY A 109 1.57 6.30 -13.89
C GLY A 109 0.37 6.91 -14.60
N LYS A 110 -0.64 6.09 -14.94
CA LYS A 110 -1.87 6.58 -15.57
C LYS A 110 -2.71 7.47 -14.66
N ASN A 111 -2.88 7.12 -13.38
CA ASN A 111 -3.65 7.94 -12.44
C ASN A 111 -2.92 9.24 -12.10
N TYR A 112 -1.59 9.17 -11.91
CA TYR A 112 -0.75 10.34 -11.68
C TYR A 112 -0.88 11.35 -12.84
N VAL A 113 -0.57 10.92 -14.06
CA VAL A 113 -0.60 11.79 -15.26
C VAL A 113 -1.99 12.37 -15.49
N ARG A 114 -3.04 11.57 -15.30
CA ARG A 114 -4.41 12.02 -15.61
C ARG A 114 -5.03 12.93 -14.56
N ARG A 115 -4.62 12.80 -13.29
CA ARG A 115 -5.33 13.48 -12.18
C ARG A 115 -4.47 14.46 -11.41
N PHE A 116 -3.18 14.20 -11.27
CA PHE A 116 -2.34 14.91 -10.32
C PHE A 116 -1.16 15.64 -10.96
N GLU A 117 -0.86 15.37 -12.23
CA GLU A 117 0.18 16.10 -12.94
C GLU A 117 -0.16 17.59 -13.03
N GLY A 118 0.78 18.44 -12.60
CA GLY A 118 0.58 19.89 -12.54
C GLY A 118 -0.22 20.40 -11.33
N THR A 119 -0.57 19.53 -10.38
CA THR A 119 -1.31 19.89 -9.15
C THR A 119 -0.38 19.95 -7.93
N SER A 120 -0.82 20.60 -6.85
CA SER A 120 -0.14 20.66 -5.55
C SER A 120 -0.45 19.49 -4.62
N VAL A 121 -1.24 18.49 -5.06
CA VAL A 121 -1.75 17.39 -4.22
C VAL A 121 -0.63 16.66 -3.45
N PHE A 122 0.49 16.34 -4.11
CA PHE A 122 1.62 15.66 -3.45
C PHE A 122 2.28 16.52 -2.37
N GLU A 123 2.40 17.83 -2.62
CA GLU A 123 2.95 18.79 -1.66
C GLU A 123 2.01 18.96 -0.47
N GLU A 124 0.70 19.09 -0.71
CA GLU A 124 -0.33 19.20 0.33
C GLU A 124 -0.36 17.98 1.23
N ILE A 125 -0.28 16.77 0.66
CA ILE A 125 -0.23 15.53 1.43
C ILE A 125 1.03 15.48 2.29
N PHE A 126 2.20 15.81 1.72
CA PHE A 126 3.46 15.82 2.46
C PHE A 126 3.45 16.84 3.60
N ASN A 127 2.99 18.06 3.34
CA ASN A 127 2.88 19.12 4.34
C ASN A 127 1.91 18.74 5.47
N THR A 128 0.79 18.10 5.13
CA THR A 128 -0.18 17.63 6.13
C THR A 128 0.44 16.58 7.06
N ILE A 129 1.24 15.67 6.52
CA ILE A 129 1.96 14.67 7.32
C ILE A 129 3.03 15.34 8.19
N TYR A 130 3.79 16.30 7.65
CA TYR A 130 4.81 17.01 8.41
C TYR A 130 4.24 17.81 9.59
N ILE A 131 3.07 18.44 9.43
CA ILE A 131 2.43 19.22 10.49
C ILE A 131 1.81 18.32 11.58
N LYS A 132 1.38 17.11 11.22
CA LYS A 132 0.71 16.17 12.13
C LYS A 132 1.66 15.22 12.89
N LEU A 133 2.95 15.19 12.55
CA LEU A 133 4.00 14.41 13.21
C LEU A 133 4.82 15.26 14.19
#